data_AF-A0A644Z952-F1
#
_entry.id   AF-A0A644Z952-F1
#
_cell.length_a   1.000
_cell.length_b   1.000
_cell.length_c   1.000
_cell.angle_alpha   90.00
_cell.angle_beta   90.00
_cell.angle_gamma   90.00
#
_symmetry.space_group_name_H-M   'P 1'
#
loop_
_entity.id
_entity.type
_entity.pdbx_description
1 polymer ?
#
loop_
_entity_poly.entity_id
_entity_poly.type
_entity_poly.pdbx_seq_one_letter_code
_entity_poly.pdbx_strand_id
1 'polypeptide(L)'
;MQSGWEFLWTVIASSAGTTALLALAGWMFKAKISHWLNKDIEDIKARHKRDLESYKTMLIAQAEAVKASQDVKKSMALNIANMRFESVRKLHESTAGAGVVLASYVRHCHTLSLDSQVEKLDDFVAQGEAMQRAILQAAPFVGSTDTCTLLNLHTAFFEEILALAKRGGQAMPDEAASQFISKMFALQTSADRVVHKHFGEMFHMA
;
A
#
# COMPACT_ATOMS: atom_id res chain seq x y z
N MET A 1 2.90 -7.53 -112.78
CA MET A 1 2.20 -7.45 -111.48
C MET A 1 2.72 -8.54 -110.55
N GLN A 2 3.96 -8.42 -110.05
CA GLN A 2 4.60 -9.48 -109.23
C GLN A 2 5.35 -8.93 -107.99
N SER A 3 5.14 -7.66 -107.63
CA SER A 3 5.94 -6.98 -106.59
C SER A 3 5.19 -6.73 -105.28
N GLY A 4 3.87 -6.99 -105.23
CA GLY A 4 3.05 -6.75 -104.03
C GLY A 4 3.04 -7.90 -103.02
N TRP A 5 3.30 -9.13 -103.48
CA TRP A 5 3.24 -10.34 -102.64
C TRP A 5 4.48 -10.48 -101.74
N GLU A 6 5.67 -10.14 -102.23
CA GLU A 6 6.90 -10.22 -101.42
C GLU A 6 7.01 -9.10 -100.35
N PHE A 7 6.38 -7.95 -100.59
CA PHE A 7 6.28 -6.87 -99.59
C PHE A 7 5.35 -7.27 -98.42
N LEU A 8 4.25 -7.95 -98.71
CA LEU A 8 3.36 -8.49 -97.68
C LEU A 8 4.05 -9.57 -96.84
N TRP A 9 4.84 -10.46 -97.45
CA TRP A 9 5.60 -11.47 -96.69
C TRP A 9 6.76 -10.87 -95.87
N THR A 10 7.43 -9.82 -96.34
CA THR A 10 8.47 -9.13 -95.56
C THR A 10 7.91 -8.26 -94.44
N VAL A 11 6.75 -7.63 -94.64
CA VAL A 11 6.03 -6.91 -93.57
C VAL A 11 5.40 -7.89 -92.57
N ILE A 12 4.88 -9.04 -93.01
CA ILE A 12 4.38 -10.09 -92.11
C ILE A 12 5.54 -10.79 -91.39
N ALA A 13 6.67 -11.05 -92.04
CA ALA A 13 7.86 -11.61 -91.40
C ALA A 13 8.55 -10.62 -90.43
N SER A 14 8.60 -9.32 -90.76
CA SER A 14 9.15 -8.31 -89.84
C SER A 14 8.20 -7.94 -88.70
N SER A 15 6.88 -7.97 -88.94
CA SER A 15 5.86 -7.77 -87.90
C SER A 15 5.69 -8.99 -86.98
N ALA A 16 5.84 -10.21 -87.50
CA ALA A 16 5.87 -11.45 -86.69
C ALA A 16 7.11 -11.50 -85.78
N GLY A 17 8.27 -11.09 -86.29
CA GLY A 17 9.49 -10.99 -85.47
C GLY A 17 9.38 -9.93 -84.36
N THR A 18 8.80 -8.77 -84.66
CA THR A 18 8.60 -7.70 -83.64
C THR A 18 7.51 -8.04 -82.63
N THR A 19 6.42 -8.70 -83.02
CA THR A 19 5.41 -9.20 -82.07
C THR A 19 5.94 -10.32 -81.18
N ALA A 20 6.76 -11.24 -81.71
CA ALA A 20 7.44 -12.26 -80.91
C ALA A 20 8.43 -11.63 -79.91
N LEU A 21 9.21 -10.63 -80.32
CA LEU A 21 10.11 -9.89 -79.42
C LEU A 21 9.35 -9.07 -78.36
N LEU A 22 8.22 -8.44 -78.72
CA LEU A 22 7.36 -7.74 -77.77
C LEU A 22 6.68 -8.70 -76.78
N ALA A 23 6.28 -9.90 -77.24
CA ALA A 23 5.74 -10.94 -76.37
C ALA A 23 6.80 -11.46 -75.39
N LEU A 24 8.03 -11.70 -75.86
CA LEU A 24 9.16 -12.10 -75.01
C LEU A 24 9.56 -10.98 -74.02
N ALA A 25 9.61 -9.74 -74.48
CA ALA A 25 9.89 -8.58 -73.64
C ALA A 25 8.78 -8.37 -72.59
N GLY A 26 7.51 -8.49 -72.98
CA GLY A 26 6.36 -8.43 -72.08
C GLY A 26 6.36 -9.56 -71.05
N TRP A 27 6.73 -10.78 -71.46
CA TRP A 27 6.86 -11.92 -70.55
C TRP A 27 8.00 -11.74 -69.55
N MET A 28 9.18 -11.31 -70.00
CA MET A 28 10.32 -11.02 -69.12
C MET A 28 10.03 -9.85 -68.16
N PHE A 29 9.34 -8.81 -68.64
CA PHE A 29 8.94 -7.67 -67.81
C PHE A 29 7.91 -8.09 -66.75
N LYS A 30 6.90 -8.88 -67.13
CA LYS A 30 5.90 -9.45 -66.20
C LYS A 30 6.55 -10.36 -65.16
N ALA A 31 7.47 -11.23 -65.58
CA ALA A 31 8.22 -12.10 -64.67
C ALA A 31 9.07 -11.29 -63.67
N LYS A 32 9.75 -10.25 -64.15
CA LYS A 32 10.55 -9.36 -63.30
C LYS A 32 9.67 -8.59 -62.31
N ILE A 33 8.57 -7.98 -62.75
CA ILE A 33 7.63 -7.28 -61.86
C ILE A 33 7.02 -8.24 -60.83
N SER A 34 6.60 -9.44 -61.25
CA SER A 34 6.03 -10.43 -60.34
C SER A 34 7.05 -10.85 -59.28
N HIS A 35 8.33 -10.99 -59.64
CA HIS A 35 9.39 -11.32 -58.69
C HIS A 35 9.64 -10.18 -57.70
N TRP A 36 9.69 -8.92 -58.17
CA TRP A 36 9.82 -7.74 -57.30
C TRP A 36 8.65 -7.60 -56.33
N LEU A 37 7.40 -7.74 -56.83
CA LEU A 37 6.21 -7.70 -55.99
C LEU A 37 6.18 -8.83 -54.97
N ASN A 38 6.57 -10.05 -55.36
CA ASN A 38 6.60 -11.17 -54.42
C ASN A 38 7.66 -10.95 -53.33
N LYS A 39 8.81 -10.40 -53.69
CA LYS A 39 9.86 -10.00 -52.75
C LYS A 39 9.37 -8.91 -51.79
N ASP A 40 8.70 -7.87 -52.28
CA ASP A 40 8.16 -6.80 -51.44
C ASP A 40 7.09 -7.34 -50.48
N ILE A 41 6.23 -8.25 -50.94
CA ILE A 41 5.22 -8.92 -50.09
C ILE A 41 5.89 -9.77 -49.01
N GLU A 42 6.94 -10.52 -49.36
CA GLU A 42 7.71 -11.31 -48.39
C GLU A 42 8.41 -10.41 -47.36
N ASP A 43 8.99 -9.31 -47.79
CA ASP A 43 9.63 -8.33 -46.91
C ASP A 43 8.62 -7.65 -45.97
N ILE A 44 7.42 -7.31 -46.45
CA ILE A 44 6.35 -6.74 -45.63
C ILE A 44 5.83 -7.77 -44.62
N LYS A 45 5.67 -9.04 -45.02
CA LYS A 45 5.27 -10.13 -44.12
C LYS A 45 6.33 -10.37 -43.04
N ALA A 46 7.61 -10.35 -43.42
CA ALA A 46 8.72 -10.51 -42.48
C ALA A 46 8.77 -9.37 -41.46
N ARG A 47 8.55 -8.12 -41.89
CA ARG A 47 8.44 -6.95 -41.00
C ARG A 47 7.26 -7.08 -40.05
N HIS A 48 6.06 -7.36 -40.56
CA HIS A 48 4.87 -7.56 -39.72
C HIS A 48 5.05 -8.67 -38.69
N LYS A 49 5.71 -9.78 -39.06
CA LYS A 49 5.99 -10.86 -38.12
C LYS A 49 6.92 -10.38 -36.99
N ARG A 50 8.00 -9.64 -37.31
CA ARG A 50 8.89 -9.06 -36.30
C ARG A 50 8.18 -8.04 -35.42
N ASP A 51 7.37 -7.17 -36.00
CA ASP A 51 6.63 -6.16 -35.25
C ASP A 51 5.64 -6.83 -34.28
N LEU A 52 4.91 -7.86 -34.73
CA LEU A 52 4.04 -8.65 -33.86
C LEU A 52 4.79 -9.35 -32.73
N GLU A 53 5.98 -9.91 -33.00
CA GLU A 53 6.83 -10.50 -31.96
C GLU A 53 7.31 -9.43 -30.97
N SER A 54 7.70 -8.25 -31.45
CA SER A 54 8.11 -7.12 -30.61
C SER A 54 6.94 -6.58 -29.77
N TYR A 55 5.73 -6.49 -30.31
CA TYR A 55 4.55 -6.08 -29.56
C TYR A 55 4.18 -7.12 -28.49
N LYS A 56 4.30 -8.42 -28.80
CA LYS A 56 4.08 -9.49 -27.81
C LYS A 56 5.07 -9.41 -26.66
N THR A 57 6.36 -9.26 -26.94
CA THR A 57 7.37 -9.13 -25.88
C THR A 57 7.16 -7.87 -25.05
N MET A 58 6.81 -6.74 -25.69
CA MET A 58 6.48 -5.51 -25.00
C MET A 58 5.25 -5.66 -24.09
N LEU A 59 4.17 -6.28 -24.57
CA LEU A 59 2.96 -6.51 -23.79
C LEU A 59 3.21 -7.44 -22.59
N ILE A 60 4.01 -8.49 -22.77
CA ILE A 60 4.41 -9.39 -21.67
C ILE A 60 5.20 -8.61 -20.62
N ALA A 61 6.19 -7.82 -21.03
CA ALA A 61 6.99 -7.01 -20.10
C ALA A 61 6.12 -5.98 -19.34
N GLN A 62 5.16 -5.34 -20.01
CA GLN A 62 4.21 -4.43 -19.35
C GLN A 62 3.30 -5.17 -18.37
N ALA A 63 2.78 -6.35 -18.73
CA ALA A 63 1.96 -7.16 -17.83
C ALA A 63 2.74 -7.62 -16.59
N GLU A 64 3.99 -8.04 -16.76
CA GLU A 64 4.88 -8.40 -15.65
C GLU A 64 5.19 -7.20 -14.74
N ALA A 65 5.48 -6.03 -15.32
CA ALA A 65 5.70 -4.81 -14.55
C ALA A 65 4.47 -4.40 -13.73
N VAL A 66 3.27 -4.50 -14.31
CA VAL A 66 2.01 -4.24 -13.60
C VAL A 66 1.80 -5.25 -12.47
N LYS A 67 2.03 -6.54 -12.72
CA LYS A 67 1.92 -7.58 -11.69
C LYS A 67 2.89 -7.33 -10.53
N ALA A 68 4.15 -7.04 -10.82
CA ALA A 68 5.15 -6.69 -9.81
C ALA A 68 4.73 -5.45 -9.00
N SER A 69 4.21 -4.41 -9.66
CA SER A 69 3.69 -3.22 -8.99
C SER A 69 2.51 -3.54 -8.06
N GLN A 70 1.60 -4.44 -8.48
CA GLN A 70 0.49 -4.89 -7.64
C GLN A 70 0.98 -5.66 -6.41
N ASP A 71 1.97 -6.54 -6.58
CA ASP A 71 2.53 -7.31 -5.46
C ASP A 71 3.24 -6.41 -4.44
N VAL A 72 3.96 -5.37 -4.91
CA VAL A 72 4.54 -4.33 -4.04
C VAL A 72 3.45 -3.58 -3.27
N LYS A 73 2.36 -3.17 -3.94
CA LYS A 73 1.24 -2.49 -3.28
C LYS A 73 0.57 -3.35 -2.22
N LYS A 74 0.36 -4.65 -2.50
CA LYS A 74 -0.18 -5.61 -1.52
C LYS A 74 0.73 -5.75 -0.30
N SER A 75 2.04 -5.90 -0.53
CA SER A 75 3.04 -5.98 0.54
C SER A 75 3.04 -4.72 1.42
N MET A 76 3.00 -3.54 0.79
CA MET A 76 2.92 -2.26 1.51
C MET A 76 1.63 -2.13 2.32
N ALA A 77 0.47 -2.51 1.76
CA ALA A 77 -0.80 -2.49 2.47
C ALA A 77 -0.79 -3.44 3.69
N LEU A 78 -0.23 -4.65 3.53
CA LEU A 78 -0.08 -5.61 4.63
C LEU A 78 0.85 -5.07 5.72
N ASN A 79 1.97 -4.43 5.33
CA ASN A 79 2.87 -3.81 6.30
C ASN A 79 2.20 -2.69 7.09
N ILE A 80 1.41 -1.83 6.42
CA ILE A 80 0.63 -0.77 7.09
C ILE A 80 -0.40 -1.37 8.05
N ALA A 81 -1.10 -2.44 7.64
CA ALA A 81 -2.05 -3.13 8.49
C ALA A 81 -1.37 -3.73 9.75
N ASN A 82 -0.19 -4.33 9.60
CA ASN A 82 0.60 -4.85 10.72
C ASN A 82 1.06 -3.72 11.66
N MET A 83 1.53 -2.60 11.11
CA MET A 83 1.91 -1.43 11.92
C MET A 83 0.72 -0.89 12.71
N ARG A 84 -0.46 -0.79 12.08
CA ARG A 84 -1.70 -0.37 12.74
C ARG A 84 -2.05 -1.31 13.89
N PHE A 85 -2.07 -2.62 13.63
CA PHE A 85 -2.38 -3.63 14.64
C PHE A 85 -1.41 -3.56 15.83
N GLU A 86 -0.11 -3.51 15.56
CA GLU A 86 0.91 -3.46 16.59
C GLU A 86 0.83 -2.18 17.44
N SER A 87 0.58 -1.03 16.83
CA SER A 87 0.38 0.23 17.56
C SER A 87 -0.85 0.18 18.46
N VAL A 88 -1.99 -0.35 17.97
CA VAL A 88 -3.21 -0.46 18.78
C VAL A 88 -3.06 -1.51 19.89
N ARG A 89 -2.33 -2.61 19.64
CA ARG A 89 -1.99 -3.62 20.65
C ARG A 89 -1.15 -3.02 21.78
N LYS A 90 -0.08 -2.29 21.45
CA LYS A 90 0.73 -1.59 22.46
C LYS A 90 -0.08 -0.57 23.24
N LEU A 91 -0.96 0.16 22.57
CA LEU A 91 -1.88 1.09 23.22
C LEU A 91 -2.73 0.36 24.25
N HIS A 92 -3.39 -0.74 23.86
CA HIS A 92 -4.18 -1.57 24.77
C HIS A 92 -3.36 -2.06 25.97
N GLU A 93 -2.18 -2.65 25.73
CA GLU A 93 -1.34 -3.16 26.81
C GLU A 93 -0.90 -2.08 27.80
N SER A 94 -0.62 -0.88 27.31
CA SER A 94 -0.20 0.24 28.14
C SER A 94 -1.34 0.90 28.92
N THR A 95 -2.56 0.91 28.37
CA THR A 95 -3.73 1.55 28.99
C THR A 95 -4.56 0.58 29.80
N ALA A 96 -4.51 -0.72 29.52
CA ALA A 96 -5.34 -1.74 30.17
C ALA A 96 -5.13 -1.74 31.68
N GLY A 97 -6.17 -1.35 32.40
CA GLY A 97 -6.16 -1.35 33.86
C GLY A 97 -5.27 -0.27 34.51
N ALA A 98 -4.59 0.59 33.75
CA ALA A 98 -3.71 1.61 34.31
C ALA A 98 -4.43 2.51 35.32
N GLY A 99 -5.62 3.01 34.95
CA GLY A 99 -6.44 3.82 35.85
C GLY A 99 -6.92 3.05 37.08
N VAL A 100 -7.19 1.75 36.94
CA VAL A 100 -7.67 0.89 38.04
C VAL A 100 -6.56 0.60 39.04
N VAL A 101 -5.35 0.32 38.55
CA VAL A 101 -4.17 0.07 39.40
C VAL A 101 -3.81 1.33 40.18
N LEU A 102 -3.80 2.50 39.52
CA LEU A 102 -3.54 3.78 40.19
C LEU A 102 -4.63 4.11 41.22
N ALA A 103 -5.91 3.94 40.87
CA ALA A 103 -7.04 4.10 41.79
C ALA A 103 -6.93 3.21 43.03
N SER A 104 -6.54 1.94 42.85
CA SER A 104 -6.30 1.01 43.95
C SER A 104 -5.12 1.46 44.80
N TYR A 105 -4.04 1.93 44.19
CA TYR A 105 -2.88 2.44 44.91
C TYR A 105 -3.22 3.68 45.73
N VAL A 106 -3.95 4.66 45.18
CA VAL A 106 -4.39 5.87 45.92
C VAL A 106 -5.12 5.51 47.22
N ARG A 107 -5.93 4.45 47.21
CA ARG A 107 -6.68 4.00 48.39
C ARG A 107 -5.79 3.33 49.45
N HIS A 108 -4.71 2.69 49.05
CA HIS A 108 -3.89 1.83 49.91
C HIS A 108 -2.46 2.31 50.12
N CYS A 109 -2.03 3.43 49.50
CA CYS A 109 -0.64 3.89 49.57
C CYS A 109 -0.17 4.14 51.01
N HIS A 110 -1.06 4.62 51.88
CA HIS A 110 -0.77 4.90 53.29
C HIS A 110 -0.43 3.65 54.11
N THR A 111 -0.77 2.45 53.64
CA THR A 111 -0.45 1.18 54.33
C THR A 111 0.92 0.63 53.93
N LEU A 112 1.58 1.24 52.95
CA LEU A 112 2.88 0.79 52.43
C LEU A 112 4.02 1.52 53.14
N SER A 113 5.19 0.88 53.22
CA SER A 113 6.42 1.55 53.65
C SER A 113 6.84 2.62 52.64
N LEU A 114 7.61 3.61 53.08
CA LEU A 114 8.08 4.69 52.20
C LEU A 114 8.88 4.15 51.00
N ASP A 115 9.76 3.17 51.23
CA ASP A 115 10.55 2.55 50.15
C ASP A 115 9.66 1.88 49.10
N SER A 116 8.64 1.12 49.53
CA SER A 116 7.68 0.50 48.61
C SER A 116 6.80 1.53 47.90
N GLN A 117 6.53 2.68 48.53
CA GLN A 117 5.79 3.76 47.87
C GLN A 117 6.62 4.39 46.76
N VAL A 118 7.91 4.66 47.00
CA VAL A 118 8.84 5.21 46.00
C VAL A 118 8.97 4.25 44.82
N GLU A 119 9.20 2.96 45.08
CA GLU A 119 9.28 1.93 44.02
C GLU A 119 7.99 1.89 43.17
N LYS A 120 6.82 1.95 43.81
CA LYS A 120 5.54 1.98 43.09
C LYS A 120 5.34 3.27 42.28
N LEU A 121 5.82 4.41 42.77
CA LEU A 121 5.77 5.66 42.02
C LEU A 121 6.65 5.57 40.76
N ASP A 122 7.83 4.98 40.85
CA ASP A 122 8.70 4.75 39.71
C ASP A 122 8.04 3.82 38.67
N ASP A 123 7.40 2.74 39.13
CA ASP A 123 6.59 1.86 38.26
C ASP A 123 5.50 2.64 37.52
N PHE A 124 4.79 3.54 38.21
CA PHE A 124 3.73 4.34 37.61
C PHE A 124 4.25 5.38 36.62
N VAL A 125 5.40 6.00 36.90
CA VAL A 125 6.06 6.91 35.95
C VAL A 125 6.43 6.15 34.68
N ALA A 126 7.07 4.99 34.81
CA ALA A 126 7.42 4.14 33.68
C ALA A 126 6.19 3.69 32.87
N GLN A 127 5.10 3.32 33.55
CA GLN A 127 3.82 2.99 32.92
C GLN A 127 3.22 4.19 32.19
N GLY A 128 3.26 5.38 32.78
CA GLY A 128 2.79 6.62 32.17
C GLY A 128 3.56 6.96 30.90
N GLU A 129 4.88 6.86 30.91
CA GLU A 129 5.73 7.07 29.73
C GLU A 129 5.48 6.02 28.63
N ALA A 130 5.26 4.76 29.01
CA ALA A 130 4.88 3.70 28.09
C ALA A 130 3.53 4.01 27.41
N MET A 131 2.54 4.45 28.20
CA MET A 131 1.24 4.89 27.71
C MET A 131 1.36 6.09 26.76
N GLN A 132 2.16 7.11 27.10
CA GLN A 132 2.38 8.26 26.23
C GLN A 132 2.94 7.85 24.86
N ARG A 133 3.98 7.01 24.87
CA ARG A 133 4.61 6.51 23.64
C ARG A 133 3.64 5.69 22.81
N ALA A 134 2.84 4.83 23.45
CA ALA A 134 1.84 4.04 22.75
C ALA A 134 0.74 4.91 22.11
N ILE A 135 0.27 5.95 22.81
CA ILE A 135 -0.67 6.94 22.27
C ILE A 135 -0.10 7.62 21.03
N LEU A 136 1.15 8.10 21.10
CA LEU A 136 1.78 8.76 19.96
C LEU A 136 2.02 7.82 18.77
N GLN A 137 2.37 6.55 19.02
CA GLN A 137 2.53 5.54 17.97
C GLN A 137 1.20 5.13 17.33
N ALA A 138 0.10 5.19 18.08
CA ALA A 138 -1.24 4.89 17.58
C ALA A 138 -1.91 6.10 16.92
N ALA A 139 -1.49 7.32 17.23
CA ALA A 139 -2.12 8.56 16.76
C ALA A 139 -2.40 8.64 15.25
N PRO A 140 -1.50 8.19 14.34
CA PRO A 140 -1.78 8.17 12.90
C PRO A 140 -2.96 7.28 12.49
N PHE A 141 -3.34 6.31 13.33
CA PHE A 141 -4.35 5.30 13.03
C PHE A 141 -5.67 5.50 13.76
N VAL A 142 -5.67 6.13 14.95
CA VAL A 142 -6.87 6.28 15.78
C VAL A 142 -7.65 7.57 15.50
N GLY A 143 -7.01 8.58 14.92
CA GLY A 143 -7.61 9.88 14.66
C GLY A 143 -7.49 10.87 15.84
N SER A 144 -7.72 12.15 15.56
CA SER A 144 -7.43 13.24 16.51
C SER A 144 -8.34 13.25 17.74
N THR A 145 -9.66 13.03 17.57
CA THR A 145 -10.63 13.00 18.68
C THR A 145 -10.34 11.86 19.66
N ASP A 146 -10.06 10.68 19.14
CA ASP A 146 -9.74 9.50 19.93
C ASP A 146 -8.38 9.66 20.62
N THR A 147 -7.39 10.26 19.94
CA THR A 147 -6.09 10.61 20.53
C THR A 147 -6.24 11.59 21.69
N CYS A 148 -7.09 12.62 21.55
CA CYS A 148 -7.36 13.57 22.63
C CYS A 148 -8.00 12.88 23.85
N THR A 149 -8.92 11.93 23.61
CA THR A 149 -9.52 11.13 24.69
C THR A 149 -8.47 10.32 25.46
N LEU A 150 -7.53 9.68 24.75
CA LEU A 150 -6.43 8.93 25.37
C LEU A 150 -5.45 9.84 26.11
N LEU A 151 -5.13 11.01 25.55
CA LEU A 151 -4.30 12.01 26.22
C LEU A 151 -4.94 12.55 27.50
N ASN A 152 -6.27 12.70 27.54
CA ASN A 152 -6.97 13.11 28.76
C ASN A 152 -6.82 12.08 29.90
N LEU A 153 -6.88 10.78 29.58
CA LEU A 153 -6.58 9.72 30.55
C LEU A 153 -5.13 9.84 31.04
N HIS A 154 -4.17 9.94 30.10
CA HIS A 154 -2.76 10.07 30.42
C HIS A 154 -2.45 11.29 31.31
N THR A 155 -3.00 12.45 30.97
CA THR A 155 -2.82 13.68 31.75
C THR A 155 -3.39 13.52 33.17
N ALA A 156 -4.62 13.00 33.31
CA ALA A 156 -5.21 12.77 34.63
C ALA A 156 -4.41 11.74 35.46
N PHE A 157 -3.87 10.71 34.81
CA PHE A 157 -3.01 9.71 35.43
C PHE A 157 -1.72 10.35 36.00
N PHE A 158 -1.02 11.16 35.19
CA PHE A 158 0.21 11.83 35.62
C PHE A 158 -0.03 12.93 36.66
N GLU A 159 -1.10 13.71 36.52
CA GLU A 159 -1.48 14.73 37.52
C GLU A 159 -1.61 14.11 38.91
N GLU A 160 -2.20 12.92 39.01
CA GLU A 160 -2.35 12.24 40.29
C GLU A 160 -1.04 11.65 40.81
N ILE A 161 -0.21 11.05 39.95
CA ILE A 161 1.13 10.59 40.37
C ILE A 161 1.92 11.75 40.99
N LEU A 162 1.90 12.92 40.35
CA LEU A 162 2.54 14.13 40.87
C LEU A 162 1.91 14.59 42.19
N ALA A 163 0.59 14.50 42.33
CA ALA A 163 -0.11 14.85 43.56
C ALA A 163 0.27 13.89 44.71
N LEU A 164 0.36 12.59 44.44
CA LEU A 164 0.78 11.57 45.40
C LEU A 164 2.23 11.77 45.83
N ALA A 165 3.14 12.01 44.89
CA ALA A 165 4.54 12.29 45.17
C ALA A 165 4.69 13.51 46.09
N LYS A 166 3.94 14.58 45.85
CA LYS A 166 3.92 15.79 46.69
C LYS A 166 3.41 15.54 48.11
N ARG A 167 2.53 14.55 48.30
CA ARG A 167 1.98 14.18 49.61
C ARG A 167 2.91 13.30 50.44
N GLY A 168 3.95 12.72 49.83
CA GLY A 168 4.95 11.92 50.55
C GLY A 168 4.34 10.76 51.36
N GLY A 169 3.33 10.09 50.80
CA GLY A 169 2.69 8.93 51.44
C GLY A 169 1.54 9.22 52.39
N GLN A 170 1.16 10.49 52.56
CA GLN A 170 -0.04 10.84 53.32
C GLN A 170 -1.30 10.32 52.63
N ALA A 171 -2.22 9.78 53.43
CA ALA A 171 -3.51 9.32 52.93
C ALA A 171 -4.28 10.47 52.26
N MET A 172 -4.89 10.17 51.12
CA MET A 172 -5.84 11.08 50.50
C MET A 172 -7.13 11.12 51.34
N PRO A 173 -7.75 12.30 51.56
CA PRO A 173 -9.08 12.35 52.15
C PRO A 173 -10.06 11.48 51.36
N ASP A 174 -10.90 10.70 52.04
CA ASP A 174 -11.78 9.69 51.41
C ASP A 174 -12.68 10.27 50.31
N GLU A 175 -13.14 11.52 50.49
CA GLU A 175 -13.95 12.22 49.49
C GLU A 175 -13.13 12.52 48.23
N ALA A 176 -11.92 13.05 48.37
CA ALA A 176 -11.02 13.32 47.25
C ALA A 176 -10.62 12.01 46.53
N ALA A 177 -10.36 10.94 47.29
CA ALA A 177 -10.05 9.63 46.74
C ALA A 177 -11.22 9.08 45.93
N SER A 178 -12.44 9.19 46.45
CA SER A 178 -13.65 8.73 45.77
C SER A 178 -13.92 9.52 44.48
N GLN A 179 -13.72 10.84 44.49
CA GLN A 179 -13.83 11.69 43.30
C GLN A 179 -12.78 11.33 42.24
N PHE A 180 -11.52 11.17 42.64
CA PHE A 180 -10.44 10.75 41.75
C PHE A 180 -10.74 9.39 41.11
N ILE A 181 -11.10 8.41 41.92
CA ILE A 181 -11.39 7.04 41.47
C ILE A 181 -12.54 7.07 40.45
N SER A 182 -13.62 7.81 40.73
CA SER A 182 -14.75 7.96 39.80
C SER A 182 -14.32 8.59 38.46
N LYS A 183 -13.53 9.68 38.51
CA LYS A 183 -12.96 10.34 37.32
C LYS A 183 -12.10 9.37 36.51
N MET A 184 -11.20 8.63 37.17
CA MET A 184 -10.32 7.67 36.50
C MET A 184 -11.07 6.52 35.85
N PHE A 185 -12.09 5.96 36.50
CA PHE A 185 -12.91 4.92 35.90
C PHE A 185 -13.65 5.42 34.65
N ALA A 186 -14.17 6.64 34.67
CA ALA A 186 -14.84 7.23 33.52
C ALA A 186 -13.87 7.46 32.34
N LEU A 187 -12.66 7.95 32.62
CA LEU A 187 -11.61 8.14 31.61
C LEU A 187 -11.09 6.81 31.07
N GLN A 188 -10.85 5.83 31.94
CA GLN A 188 -10.44 4.47 31.56
C GLN A 188 -11.48 3.83 30.66
N THR A 189 -12.76 3.88 31.04
CA THR A 189 -13.86 3.33 30.22
C THR A 189 -13.92 4.00 28.84
N SER A 190 -13.65 5.31 28.78
CA SER A 190 -13.61 6.05 27.52
C SER A 190 -12.42 5.62 26.64
N ALA A 191 -11.23 5.46 27.23
CA ALA A 191 -10.05 4.95 26.56
C ALA A 191 -10.25 3.49 26.07
N ASP A 192 -10.85 2.64 26.90
CA ASP A 192 -11.15 1.26 26.56
C ASP A 192 -12.12 1.22 25.37
N ARG A 193 -13.16 2.06 25.33
CA ARG A 193 -14.06 2.16 24.17
C ARG A 193 -13.34 2.55 22.89
N VAL A 194 -12.40 3.49 22.96
CA VAL A 194 -11.56 3.87 21.81
C VAL A 194 -10.76 2.67 21.33
N VAL A 195 -10.07 1.96 22.24
CA VAL A 195 -9.27 0.78 21.88
C VAL A 195 -10.14 -0.33 21.28
N HIS A 196 -11.28 -0.64 21.89
CA HIS A 196 -12.22 -1.66 21.39
C HIS A 196 -12.81 -1.30 20.02
N LYS A 197 -13.15 -0.02 19.80
CA LYS A 197 -13.61 0.47 18.50
C LYS A 197 -12.57 0.19 17.42
N HIS A 198 -11.31 0.56 17.67
CA HIS A 198 -10.24 0.35 16.68
C HIS A 198 -9.88 -1.12 16.46
N PHE A 199 -9.96 -1.97 17.49
CA PHE A 199 -9.88 -3.42 17.30
C PHE A 199 -11.03 -3.96 16.47
N GLY A 200 -12.27 -3.56 16.77
CA GLY A 200 -13.46 -3.97 16.02
C GLY A 200 -13.35 -3.60 14.54
N GLU A 201 -12.94 -2.37 14.24
CA GLU A 201 -12.69 -1.93 12.86
C GLU A 201 -11.66 -2.82 12.15
N MET A 202 -10.56 -3.21 12.81
CA MET A 202 -9.55 -4.08 12.22
C MET A 202 -10.08 -5.49 11.91
N PHE A 203 -10.93 -6.05 12.78
CA PHE A 203 -11.51 -7.39 12.55
C PHE A 203 -12.59 -7.39 11.46
N HIS A 204 -13.25 -6.26 11.20
CA HIS A 204 -14.23 -6.13 10.13
C HIS A 204 -13.61 -5.86 8.75
N MET A 205 -12.31 -5.51 8.69
CA MET A 205 -11.58 -5.26 7.44
C MET A 205 -10.87 -6.51 6.88
N ALA A 206 -10.81 -7.60 7.66
CA ALA A 206 -10.23 -8.89 7.27
C ALA A 206 -11.27 -9.80 6.62
#